data_AF-A0A9E0XMX9-F1
#
_entry.id   AF-A0A9E0XMX9-F1
#
_cell.length_a   1.000
_cell.length_b   1.000
_cell.length_c   1.000
_cell.angle_alpha   90.00
_cell.angle_beta   90.00
_cell.angle_gamma   90.00
#
_symmetry.space_group_name_H-M   'P 1'
#
loop_
_entity.id
_entity.type
_entity.pdbx_description
1 polymer ?
#
loop_
_entity_poly.entity_id
_entity_poly.type
_entity_poly.pdbx_seq_one_letter_code
_entity_poly.pdbx_strand_id
1 'polypeptide(L)'
;MWVAFLTRHELMNKNRLPAPLNDPNLKKALNVLDIMNFNAEEREIYEGHRKWLMIEANTLKKAEERGRAEGRAEGRAEGRAEGRAEGRAEGRAEGETEGINKVAKNMLVKGVDVKTICEVTALPIDAVLEIQKNLETGKQ
;
A
#
# COMPACT_ATOMS: atom_id res chain seq x y z
N MET A 1 13.61 14.69 -52.21
CA MET A 1 13.18 13.67 -51.22
C MET A 1 11.70 13.29 -51.39
N TRP A 2 10.73 14.15 -51.03
CA TRP A 2 9.29 13.82 -51.13
C TRP A 2 8.79 13.52 -52.55
N VAL A 3 9.30 14.24 -53.55
CA VAL A 3 8.99 13.95 -54.97
C VAL A 3 9.40 12.53 -55.35
N ALA A 4 10.56 12.05 -54.87
CA ALA A 4 11.02 10.69 -55.12
C ALA A 4 10.12 9.67 -54.42
N PHE A 5 9.67 9.95 -53.20
CA PHE A 5 8.73 9.10 -52.48
C PHE A 5 7.38 8.99 -53.23
N LEU A 6 6.75 10.11 -53.58
CA LEU A 6 5.43 10.09 -54.24
C LEU A 6 5.47 9.42 -55.62
N THR A 7 6.60 9.44 -56.31
CA THR A 7 6.71 8.90 -57.68
C THR A 7 7.38 7.53 -57.78
N ARG A 8 8.16 7.12 -56.77
CA ARG A 8 9.01 5.91 -56.81
C ARG A 8 9.05 5.15 -55.48
N HIS A 9 8.03 5.27 -54.63
CA HIS A 9 7.98 4.58 -53.32
C HIS A 9 8.10 3.05 -53.45
N GLU A 10 7.61 2.45 -54.53
CA GLU A 10 7.68 0.99 -54.77
C GLU A 10 9.13 0.46 -54.82
N LEU A 11 10.09 1.32 -55.19
CA LEU A 11 11.52 0.97 -55.26
C LEU A 11 12.25 1.26 -53.94
N MET A 12 11.54 1.71 -52.91
CA MET A 12 12.12 2.10 -51.63
C MET A 12 11.87 1.04 -50.56
N ASN A 13 12.93 0.66 -49.85
CA ASN A 13 12.82 -0.16 -48.66
C ASN A 13 13.10 0.69 -47.42
N LYS A 14 12.15 0.76 -46.49
CA LYS A 14 12.28 1.54 -45.25
C LYS A 14 13.51 1.21 -44.41
N ASN A 15 14.03 -0.02 -44.51
CA ASN A 15 15.22 -0.49 -43.80
C ASN A 15 16.53 -0.21 -44.55
N ARG A 16 16.47 0.22 -45.81
CA ARG A 16 17.64 0.42 -46.66
C ARG A 16 17.47 1.63 -47.59
N LEU A 17 17.30 2.80 -46.98
CA LEU A 17 17.22 4.07 -47.71
C LEU A 17 18.63 4.68 -47.91
N PRO A 18 18.91 5.28 -49.09
CA PRO A 18 20.10 6.11 -49.28
C PRO A 18 20.16 7.25 -48.26
N ALA A 19 21.36 7.67 -47.85
CA ALA A 19 21.58 8.76 -46.90
C ALA A 19 20.72 10.04 -47.14
N PRO A 20 20.57 10.57 -48.37
CA PRO A 20 19.73 11.76 -48.62
C PRO A 20 18.22 11.53 -48.49
N LEU A 21 17.78 10.28 -48.35
CA LEU A 21 16.39 9.88 -48.14
C LEU A 21 16.15 9.24 -46.76
N ASN A 22 17.20 9.13 -45.93
CA ASN A 22 17.12 8.50 -44.61
C ASN A 22 16.51 9.45 -43.57
N ASP A 23 15.27 9.86 -43.80
CA ASP A 23 14.53 10.78 -42.94
C ASP A 23 13.49 10.02 -42.07
N PRO A 24 13.35 10.34 -40.77
CA PRO A 24 12.39 9.68 -39.89
C PRO A 24 10.92 9.83 -40.32
N ASN A 25 10.55 10.97 -40.88
CA ASN A 25 9.17 11.20 -41.35
C ASN A 25 8.91 10.41 -42.63
N LEU A 26 9.92 10.28 -43.50
CA LEU A 26 9.82 9.43 -44.69
C LEU A 26 9.64 7.95 -44.32
N LYS A 27 10.37 7.45 -43.31
CA LYS A 27 10.20 6.07 -42.81
C LYS A 27 8.82 5.83 -42.24
N LYS A 28 8.26 6.81 -41.50
CA LYS A 28 6.88 6.74 -41.00
C LYS A 28 5.89 6.71 -42.17
N ALA A 29 6.07 7.56 -43.18
CA ALA A 29 5.21 7.61 -44.36
C ALA A 29 5.23 6.30 -45.16
N LEU A 30 6.42 5.70 -45.35
CA LEU A 30 6.55 4.36 -45.97
C LEU A 30 5.84 3.28 -45.13
N ASN A 31 5.97 3.30 -43.81
CA ASN A 31 5.29 2.35 -42.95
C ASN A 31 3.76 2.47 -43.02
N VAL A 32 3.25 3.71 -43.02
CA VAL A 32 1.81 3.95 -43.20
C VAL A 32 1.33 3.46 -44.57
N LEU A 33 2.11 3.69 -45.62
CA LEU A 33 1.79 3.22 -46.97
C LEU A 33 1.79 1.69 -47.06
N ASP A 34 2.77 1.01 -46.45
CA ASP A 34 2.81 -0.45 -46.33
C ASP A 34 1.51 -0.96 -45.66
N ILE A 35 1.13 -0.37 -44.54
CA ILE A 35 -0.08 -0.76 -43.78
C ILE A 35 -1.35 -0.53 -44.61
N MET A 36 -1.43 0.59 -45.33
CA MET A 36 -2.58 0.91 -46.19
C MET A 36 -2.71 -0.07 -47.35
N ASN A 37 -1.59 -0.55 -47.89
CA ASN A 37 -1.52 -1.48 -49.01
C ASN A 37 -1.61 -2.96 -48.61
N PHE A 38 -1.81 -3.29 -47.33
CA PHE A 38 -2.01 -4.68 -46.91
C PHE A 38 -3.19 -5.34 -47.61
N ASN A 39 -3.00 -6.61 -47.98
CA ASN A 39 -4.10 -7.47 -48.38
C ASN A 39 -4.94 -7.88 -47.15
N ALA A 40 -6.07 -8.57 -47.38
CA ALA A 40 -7.00 -8.94 -46.30
C ALA A 40 -6.34 -9.82 -45.22
N GLU A 41 -5.52 -10.79 -45.62
CA GLU A 41 -4.82 -11.72 -44.72
C GLU A 41 -3.73 -11.00 -43.90
N GLU A 42 -2.91 -10.18 -44.55
CA GLU A 42 -1.89 -9.35 -43.88
C GLU A 42 -2.50 -8.38 -42.87
N ARG A 43 -3.65 -7.79 -43.21
CA ARG A 43 -4.40 -6.90 -42.31
C ARG A 43 -4.91 -7.66 -41.09
N GLU A 44 -5.48 -8.85 -41.28
CA GLU A 44 -5.96 -9.68 -40.18
C GLU A 44 -4.83 -10.06 -39.22
N ILE A 45 -3.67 -10.45 -39.74
CA ILE A 45 -2.48 -10.76 -38.93
C ILE A 45 -2.02 -9.53 -38.15
N TYR A 46 -1.94 -8.37 -38.82
CA TYR A 46 -1.52 -7.11 -38.18
C TYR A 46 -2.48 -6.69 -37.06
N GLU A 47 -3.78 -6.71 -37.31
CA GLU A 47 -4.80 -6.37 -36.33
C GLU A 47 -4.86 -7.38 -35.19
N GLY A 48 -4.73 -8.68 -35.50
CA GLY A 48 -4.66 -9.76 -34.53
C GLY A 48 -3.48 -9.61 -33.58
N HIS A 49 -2.29 -9.34 -34.12
CA HIS A 49 -1.09 -9.07 -33.31
C HIS A 49 -1.27 -7.83 -32.41
N ARG A 50 -1.82 -6.73 -32.96
CA ARG A 50 -2.11 -5.53 -32.16
C ARG A 50 -3.12 -5.80 -31.06
N LYS A 51 -4.18 -6.54 -31.35
CA LYS A 51 -5.21 -6.92 -30.39
C LYS A 51 -4.60 -7.78 -29.28
N TRP A 52 -3.77 -8.75 -29.63
CA TRP A 52 -3.07 -9.59 -28.66
C TRP A 52 -2.22 -8.75 -27.71
N LEU A 53 -1.39 -7.84 -28.24
CA LEU A 53 -0.57 -6.92 -27.43
C LEU A 53 -1.42 -6.07 -26.47
N MET A 54 -2.57 -5.57 -26.93
CA MET A 54 -3.48 -4.80 -26.06
C MET A 54 -4.11 -5.67 -24.97
N ILE A 55 -4.52 -6.89 -25.30
CA ILE A 55 -5.09 -7.83 -24.32
C ILE A 55 -4.05 -8.19 -23.27
N GLU A 56 -2.82 -8.47 -23.69
CA GLU A 56 -1.72 -8.83 -22.80
C GLU A 56 -1.40 -7.67 -21.83
N ALA A 57 -1.24 -6.46 -22.36
CA ALA A 57 -1.00 -5.27 -21.56
C ALA A 57 -2.13 -4.99 -20.55
N ASN A 58 -3.40 -5.12 -20.98
CA ASN A 58 -4.54 -4.95 -20.09
C ASN A 58 -4.63 -6.04 -19.03
N THR A 59 -4.28 -7.28 -19.37
CA THR A 59 -4.29 -8.42 -18.44
C THR A 59 -3.24 -8.21 -17.34
N LEU A 60 -2.02 -7.82 -17.71
CA LEU A 60 -0.96 -7.52 -16.77
C LEU A 60 -1.34 -6.36 -15.84
N LYS A 61 -1.85 -5.26 -16.41
CA LYS A 61 -2.30 -4.10 -15.64
C LYS A 61 -3.38 -4.48 -14.62
N LYS A 62 -4.37 -5.27 -15.04
CA LYS A 62 -5.46 -5.72 -14.17
C LYS A 62 -4.96 -6.64 -13.05
N ALA A 63 -3.98 -7.49 -13.34
CA ALA A 63 -3.35 -8.33 -12.32
C ALA A 63 -2.61 -7.49 -11.27
N GLU A 64 -1.85 -6.48 -11.70
CA GLU A 64 -1.15 -5.56 -10.80
C GLU A 64 -2.12 -4.75 -9.93
N GLU A 65 -3.20 -4.23 -10.52
CA GLU A 65 -4.26 -3.50 -9.82
C GLU A 65 -4.93 -4.38 -8.75
N ARG A 66 -5.24 -5.65 -9.07
CA ARG A 66 -5.79 -6.62 -8.12
C ARG A 66 -4.82 -6.91 -6.98
N GLY A 67 -3.57 -7.25 -7.29
CA GLY A 67 -2.56 -7.53 -6.26
C GLY A 67 -2.35 -6.34 -5.31
N ARG A 68 -2.33 -5.10 -5.84
CA ARG A 68 -2.24 -3.89 -5.01
C ARG A 68 -3.51 -3.62 -4.21
N ALA A 69 -4.68 -4.01 -4.70
CA ALA A 69 -5.93 -3.89 -3.96
C ALA A 69 -6.02 -4.91 -2.82
N GLU A 70 -5.69 -6.17 -3.10
CA GLU A 70 -5.65 -7.28 -2.14
C GLU A 70 -4.63 -7.00 -1.03
N GLY A 71 -3.38 -6.68 -1.37
CA GLY A 71 -2.35 -6.37 -0.35
C GLY A 71 -2.71 -5.18 0.54
N ARG A 72 -3.39 -4.15 0.00
CA ARG A 72 -3.91 -3.04 0.82
C ARG A 72 -5.10 -3.43 1.69
N ALA A 73 -5.92 -4.40 1.27
CA ALA A 73 -7.03 -4.88 2.06
C ALA A 73 -6.53 -5.76 3.22
N GLU A 74 -5.62 -6.69 2.92
CA GLU A 74 -4.97 -7.58 3.89
C GLU A 74 -4.19 -6.78 4.92
N GLY A 75 -3.25 -5.91 4.50
CA GLY A 75 -2.47 -5.10 5.46
C GLY A 75 -3.32 -4.20 6.35
N ARG A 76 -4.45 -3.68 5.85
CA ARG A 76 -5.41 -2.93 6.69
C ARG A 76 -6.21 -3.83 7.63
N ALA A 77 -6.47 -5.07 7.25
CA ALA A 77 -7.19 -6.02 8.10
C ALA A 77 -6.29 -6.51 9.24
N GLU A 78 -5.07 -6.91 8.91
CA GLU A 78 -4.03 -7.34 9.86
C GLU A 78 -3.68 -6.23 10.83
N GLY A 79 -3.28 -5.05 10.35
CA GLY A 79 -2.92 -3.93 11.24
C GLY A 79 -4.07 -3.49 12.16
N ARG A 80 -5.33 -3.57 11.71
CA ARG A 80 -6.49 -3.33 12.58
C ARG A 80 -6.72 -4.44 13.60
N ALA A 81 -6.41 -5.69 13.26
CA ALA A 81 -6.56 -6.82 14.17
C ALA A 81 -5.50 -6.77 15.27
N GLU A 82 -4.24 -6.57 14.89
CA GLU A 82 -3.09 -6.42 15.78
C GLU A 82 -3.27 -5.22 16.70
N GLY A 83 -3.52 -4.02 16.16
CA GLY A 83 -3.70 -2.82 16.99
C GLY A 83 -4.89 -2.92 17.96
N ARG A 84 -5.97 -3.64 17.59
CA ARG A 84 -7.08 -3.92 18.52
C ARG A 84 -6.73 -4.96 19.57
N ALA A 85 -5.85 -5.91 19.27
CA ALA A 85 -5.42 -6.91 20.24
C ALA A 85 -4.47 -6.29 21.27
N GLU A 86 -3.46 -5.55 20.80
CA GLU A 86 -2.50 -4.82 21.63
C GLU A 86 -3.20 -3.80 22.51
N GLY A 87 -4.00 -2.89 21.92
CA GLY A 87 -4.71 -1.87 22.71
C GLY A 87 -5.69 -2.44 23.74
N ARG A 88 -6.29 -3.62 23.48
CA ARG A 88 -7.13 -4.32 24.47
C ARG A 88 -6.32 -5.03 25.56
N ALA A 89 -5.08 -5.43 25.28
CA ALA A 89 -4.20 -6.03 26.28
C ALA A 89 -3.65 -4.93 27.20
N GLU A 90 -3.10 -3.86 26.61
CA GLU A 90 -2.58 -2.69 27.33
C GLU A 90 -3.67 -2.04 28.18
N GLY A 91 -4.82 -1.71 27.58
CA GLY A 91 -5.92 -1.07 28.32
C GLY A 91 -6.51 -1.93 29.44
N ARG A 92 -6.42 -3.26 29.36
CA ARG A 92 -6.82 -4.15 30.48
C ARG A 92 -5.79 -4.12 31.60
N ALA A 93 -4.50 -4.19 31.28
CA ALA A 93 -3.43 -4.12 32.26
C ALA A 93 -3.42 -2.76 32.99
N GLU A 94 -3.51 -1.66 32.24
CA GLU A 94 -3.63 -0.31 32.80
C GLU A 94 -4.90 -0.17 33.66
N GLY A 95 -6.05 -0.65 33.17
CA GLY A 95 -7.30 -0.60 33.93
C GLY A 95 -7.26 -1.40 35.23
N GLU A 96 -6.62 -2.57 35.23
CA GLU A 96 -6.45 -3.42 36.41
C GLU A 96 -5.55 -2.74 37.45
N THR A 97 -4.38 -2.24 37.03
CA THR A 97 -3.46 -1.51 37.92
C THR A 97 -4.08 -0.24 38.48
N GLU A 98 -4.77 0.57 37.66
CA GLU A 98 -5.50 1.74 38.14
C GLU A 98 -6.62 1.36 39.12
N GLY A 99 -7.34 0.27 38.86
CA GLY A 99 -8.40 -0.24 39.72
C GLY A 99 -7.88 -0.62 41.10
N ILE A 100 -6.79 -1.39 41.14
CA ILE A 100 -6.10 -1.79 42.38
C ILE A 100 -5.61 -0.55 43.14
N ASN A 101 -5.00 0.41 42.45
CA ASN A 101 -4.54 1.67 43.06
C ASN A 101 -5.69 2.52 43.61
N LYS A 102 -6.83 2.60 42.91
CA LYS A 102 -8.04 3.29 43.40
C LYS A 102 -8.60 2.62 44.66
N VAL A 103 -8.61 1.29 44.71
CA VAL A 103 -9.04 0.54 45.90
C VAL A 103 -8.11 0.81 47.08
N ALA A 104 -6.79 0.71 46.88
CA ALA A 104 -5.79 0.99 47.93
C ALA A 104 -5.93 2.44 48.46
N LYS A 105 -6.08 3.42 47.57
CA LYS A 105 -6.32 4.83 47.94
C LYS A 105 -7.56 4.99 48.81
N ASN A 106 -8.67 4.34 48.44
CA ASN A 106 -9.92 4.40 49.19
C ASN A 106 -9.81 3.73 50.57
N MET A 107 -9.02 2.65 50.70
CA MET A 107 -8.75 1.99 51.97
C MET A 107 -7.90 2.85 52.90
N LEU A 108 -6.86 3.52 52.38
CA LEU A 108 -6.04 4.49 53.13
C LEU A 108 -6.89 5.64 53.68
N VAL A 109 -7.80 6.20 52.87
CA VAL A 109 -8.70 7.28 53.29
C VAL A 109 -9.65 6.82 54.42
N LYS A 110 -10.03 5.54 54.44
CA LYS A 110 -10.85 4.93 55.50
C LYS A 110 -10.05 4.56 56.76
N GLY A 111 -8.73 4.77 56.77
CA GLY A 111 -7.88 4.49 57.92
C GLY A 111 -7.56 3.01 58.11
N VAL A 112 -7.66 2.18 57.05
CA VAL A 112 -7.17 0.79 57.07
C VAL A 112 -5.65 0.80 57.16
N ASP A 113 -5.07 -0.13 57.91
CA ASP A 113 -3.62 -0.21 58.07
C ASP A 113 -2.91 -0.67 56.78
N VAL A 114 -1.69 -0.17 56.57
CA VAL A 114 -0.89 -0.41 55.37
C VAL A 114 -0.62 -1.90 55.15
N LYS A 115 -0.49 -2.69 56.23
CA LYS A 115 -0.18 -4.12 56.14
C LYS A 115 -1.36 -4.91 55.59
N THR A 116 -2.57 -4.67 56.09
CA THR A 116 -3.80 -5.27 55.56
C THR A 116 -4.10 -4.80 54.14
N ILE A 117 -3.78 -3.55 53.76
CA ILE A 117 -3.92 -3.10 52.37
C ILE A 117 -3.00 -3.91 51.45
N CYS A 118 -1.72 -4.09 51.81
CA CYS A 118 -0.80 -4.90 51.03
C CYS A 118 -1.30 -6.35 50.85
N GLU A 119 -1.85 -6.95 51.91
CA GLU A 119 -2.41 -8.31 51.87
C GLU A 119 -3.64 -8.41 50.94
N VAL A 120 -4.54 -7.42 50.96
CA VAL A 120 -5.79 -7.44 50.19
C VAL A 120 -5.59 -7.05 48.73
N THR A 121 -4.73 -6.05 48.45
CA THR A 121 -4.51 -5.53 47.09
C THR A 121 -3.33 -6.18 46.39
N ALA A 122 -2.60 -7.07 47.08
CA ALA A 122 -1.34 -7.69 46.60
C ALA A 122 -0.29 -6.68 46.11
N LEU A 123 -0.37 -5.43 46.60
CA LEU A 123 0.60 -4.39 46.27
C LEU A 123 1.83 -4.51 47.17
N PRO A 124 3.04 -4.22 46.66
CA PRO A 124 4.22 -4.10 47.50
C PRO A 124 4.09 -2.90 48.44
N ILE A 125 4.71 -3.00 49.62
CA ILE A 125 4.68 -1.97 50.66
C ILE A 125 5.13 -0.61 50.10
N ASP A 126 6.17 -0.59 49.28
CA ASP A 126 6.69 0.63 48.66
C ASP A 126 5.64 1.35 47.80
N ALA A 127 4.85 0.62 47.02
CA ALA A 127 3.80 1.19 46.18
C ALA A 127 2.66 1.79 47.02
N VAL A 128 2.28 1.13 48.13
CA VAL A 128 1.25 1.67 49.04
C VAL A 128 1.75 2.93 49.75
N LEU A 129 3.02 2.97 50.14
CA LEU A 129 3.65 4.16 50.72
C LEU A 129 3.74 5.32 49.72
N GLU A 130 4.00 5.06 48.44
CA GLU A 130 3.95 6.09 47.39
C GLU A 130 2.54 6.65 47.22
N ILE A 131 1.51 5.79 47.20
CA ILE A 131 0.11 6.23 47.14
C ILE A 131 -0.25 7.10 48.37
N GLN A 132 0.25 6.74 49.55
CA GLN A 132 0.06 7.53 50.78
C GLN A 132 0.75 8.91 50.69
N LYS A 133 2.01 8.95 50.24
CA LYS A 133 2.72 10.24 50.04
C LYS A 133 2.00 11.14 49.04
N ASN A 134 1.51 10.58 47.93
CA ASN A 134 0.75 11.32 46.90
C ASN A 134 -0.61 11.84 47.41
N LEU A 135 -1.22 11.15 48.38
CA LEU A 135 -2.43 11.62 49.07
C LEU A 135 -2.15 12.78 50.04
N GLU A 136 -0.98 12.79 50.69
CA GLU A 136 -0.56 13.83 51.64
C GLU A 136 -0.11 15.11 50.92
N THR A 137 0.59 14.99 49.78
CA THR A 137 1.00 16.14 48.95
C THR A 137 -0.16 16.80 48.18
N GLY A 138 -1.22 16.06 47.84
CA GLY A 138 -2.42 16.61 47.20
C GLY A 138 -3.43 17.29 48.15
N LYS A 139 -3.14 17.33 49.47
CA LYS A 139 -3.95 18.02 50.49
C LYS A 139 -3.36 19.37 50.91
N GLN A 140 -2.20 19.76 50.39
CA GLN A 140 -1.63 21.11 50.47
C GLN A 140 -2.12 21.96 49.29
#